data_AF-A0A524K9L8-F1
#
_entry.id   AF-A0A524K9L8-F1
#
_cell.length_a   1.000
_cell.length_b   1.000
_cell.length_c   1.000
_cell.angle_alpha   90.00
_cell.angle_beta   90.00
_cell.angle_gamma   90.00
#
_symmetry.space_group_name_H-M   'P 1'
#
loop_
_entity.id
_entity.type
_entity.pdbx_description
1 polymer ?
#
loop_
_entity_poly.entity_id
_entity_poly.type
_entity_poly.pdbx_seq_one_letter_code
_entity_poly.pdbx_strand_id
1 'polypeptide(L)'
;MRLKIDELRVLQGELDERIFTQHNTSRTATRIDRCLALCVEIGELANETRCFKYWSVRPPSQKDVLLEELEDSIHFLLSLGIDLKDTSDTIEGYDDHE
;
A
#
# COMPACT_ATOMS: atom_id res chain seq x y z
N MET A 1 2.37 1.23 -16.44
CA MET A 1 3.40 1.67 -15.46
C MET A 1 4.13 0.45 -14.92
N ARG A 2 5.45 0.51 -14.68
CA ARG A 2 6.23 -0.58 -14.06
C ARG A 2 7.08 -0.04 -12.91
N LEU A 3 6.90 -0.58 -11.71
CA LEU A 3 7.64 -0.22 -10.50
C LEU A 3 8.48 -1.41 -10.05
N LYS A 4 9.77 -1.19 -9.80
CA LYS A 4 10.68 -2.21 -9.25
C LYS A 4 10.57 -2.20 -7.72
N ILE A 5 10.37 -3.37 -7.12
CA ILE A 5 10.05 -3.50 -5.69
C ILE A 5 10.99 -4.43 -4.92
N ASP A 6 12.02 -4.98 -5.56
CA ASP A 6 12.96 -5.90 -4.93
C ASP A 6 13.69 -5.27 -3.74
N GLU A 7 14.20 -4.04 -3.91
CA GLU A 7 14.83 -3.26 -2.84
C GLU A 7 13.82 -2.82 -1.78
N LEU A 8 12.64 -2.35 -2.21
CA LEU A 8 11.57 -1.91 -1.30
C LEU A 8 11.06 -3.04 -0.42
N ARG A 9 10.97 -4.27 -0.95
CA ARG A 9 10.57 -5.46 -0.19
C ARG A 9 11.56 -5.77 0.93
N VAL A 10 12.86 -5.60 0.69
CA VAL A 10 13.89 -5.79 1.72
C VAL A 10 13.73 -4.75 2.83
N LEU A 11 13.63 -3.47 2.45
CA LEU A 11 13.44 -2.37 3.41
C LEU A 11 12.13 -2.51 4.21
N GLN A 12 11.04 -2.93 3.57
CA GLN A 12 9.78 -3.20 4.25
C GLN A 12 9.93 -4.33 5.26
N GLY A 13 10.67 -5.40 4.92
CA GLY A 13 10.97 -6.48 5.84
C GLY A 13 11.68 -5.99 7.10
N GLU A 14 12.69 -5.15 6.95
CA GLU A 14 13.43 -4.55 8.08
C GLU A 14 12.55 -3.64 8.94
N LEU A 15 11.72 -2.82 8.31
CA LEU A 15 10.76 -1.94 8.99
C LEU A 15 9.74 -2.75 9.82
N ASP A 16 9.17 -3.78 9.20
CA ASP A 16 8.21 -4.69 9.84
C ASP A 16 8.83 -5.33 11.10
N GLU A 17 10.03 -5.89 11.02
CA GLU A 17 10.70 -6.52 12.18
C GLU A 17 10.96 -5.52 13.31
N ARG A 18 11.32 -4.27 12.96
CA ARG A 18 11.47 -3.20 13.95
C ARG A 18 10.15 -2.88 14.63
N ILE A 19 9.05 -2.76 13.89
CA ILE A 19 7.71 -2.50 14.43
C ILE A 19 7.27 -3.66 15.34
N PHE A 20 7.45 -4.90 14.90
CA PHE A 20 7.08 -6.07 15.68
C PHE A 20 7.85 -6.16 16.99
N THR A 21 9.15 -5.86 16.96
CA THR A 21 9.98 -5.78 18.16
C THR A 21 9.49 -4.67 19.09
N GLN A 22 9.25 -3.48 18.56
CA GLN A 22 8.83 -2.31 19.34
C GLN A 22 7.46 -2.51 20.00
N HIS A 23 6.53 -3.19 19.32
CA HIS A 23 5.16 -3.40 19.78
C HIS A 23 4.91 -4.79 20.37
N ASN A 24 5.96 -5.59 20.58
CA ASN A 24 5.90 -6.97 21.10
C ASN A 24 4.83 -7.81 20.38
N THR A 25 4.85 -7.76 19.05
CA THR A 25 3.90 -8.46 18.18
C THR A 25 4.65 -9.25 17.10
N SER A 26 3.96 -9.79 16.11
CA SER A 26 4.58 -10.57 15.03
C SER A 26 3.79 -10.49 13.73
N ARG A 27 4.40 -10.96 12.63
CA ARG A 27 3.73 -11.10 11.32
C ARG A 27 2.42 -11.88 11.45
N THR A 28 2.48 -13.06 12.07
CA THR A 28 1.32 -13.94 12.23
C THR A 28 0.21 -13.29 13.04
N ALA A 29 0.56 -12.59 14.12
CA ALA A 29 -0.42 -11.93 15.00
C ALA A 29 -1.12 -10.75 14.32
N THR A 30 -0.42 -10.00 13.46
CA THR A 30 -0.93 -8.76 12.84
C THR A 30 -1.45 -8.95 11.42
N ARG A 31 -1.45 -10.18 10.87
CA ARG A 31 -1.78 -10.40 9.46
C ARG A 31 -3.17 -9.90 9.09
N ILE A 32 -4.17 -10.17 9.93
CA ILE A 32 -5.55 -9.72 9.69
C ILE A 32 -5.65 -8.20 9.79
N ASP A 33 -4.95 -7.61 10.76
CA ASP A 33 -4.93 -6.15 10.95
C ASP A 33 -4.27 -5.45 9.77
N ARG A 34 -3.15 -5.98 9.25
CA ARG A 34 -2.47 -5.45 8.04
C ARG A 34 -3.33 -5.60 6.78
N CYS A 35 -4.10 -6.69 6.64
CA CYS A 35 -5.09 -6.81 5.57
C CYS A 35 -6.18 -5.74 5.67
N LEU A 36 -6.68 -5.48 6.88
CA LEU A 36 -7.67 -4.42 7.09
C LEU A 36 -7.07 -3.04 6.79
N ALA A 37 -5.84 -2.78 7.27
CA ALA A 37 -5.14 -1.53 7.01
C ALA A 37 -4.99 -1.28 5.50
N LEU A 38 -4.54 -2.27 4.72
CA LEU A 38 -4.47 -2.14 3.26
C LEU A 38 -5.82 -1.74 2.62
N CYS A 39 -6.92 -2.34 3.06
CA CYS A 39 -8.25 -1.99 2.55
C CYS A 39 -8.65 -0.56 2.93
N VAL A 40 -8.28 -0.10 4.13
CA VAL A 40 -8.54 1.27 4.59
C VAL A 40 -7.72 2.26 3.76
N GLU A 41 -6.41 2.08 3.63
CA GLU A 41 -5.53 2.99 2.88
C GLU A 41 -5.92 3.09 1.40
N ILE A 42 -6.29 1.98 0.76
CA ILE A 42 -6.81 2.01 -0.62
C ILE A 42 -8.12 2.82 -0.67
N GLY A 43 -8.95 2.71 0.36
CA GLY A 43 -10.17 3.51 0.51
C GLY A 43 -9.87 5.00 0.69
N GLU A 44 -8.86 5.36 1.47
CA GLU A 44 -8.39 6.73 1.67
C GLU A 44 -7.83 7.32 0.37
N LEU A 45 -6.95 6.59 -0.32
CA LEU A 45 -6.46 6.95 -1.66
C LEU A 45 -7.61 7.14 -2.67
N ALA A 46 -8.60 6.24 -2.69
CA ALA A 46 -9.78 6.41 -3.55
C ALA A 46 -10.60 7.65 -3.15
N ASN A 47 -10.67 7.97 -1.86
CA ASN A 47 -11.40 9.11 -1.33
C ASN A 47 -10.73 10.45 -1.71
N GLU A 48 -9.40 10.51 -1.67
CA GLU A 48 -8.57 11.67 -1.98
C GLU A 48 -8.41 11.90 -3.49
N THR A 49 -8.33 10.82 -4.28
CA THR A 49 -8.44 10.91 -5.75
C THR A 49 -9.86 11.29 -6.19
N ARG A 50 -10.87 10.97 -5.37
CA ARG A 50 -12.30 11.22 -5.61
C ARG A 50 -12.83 10.56 -6.89
N CYS A 51 -12.15 9.53 -7.40
CA CYS A 51 -12.42 8.90 -8.68
C CYS A 51 -13.84 8.32 -8.83
N PHE A 52 -14.50 8.00 -7.72
CA PHE A 52 -15.86 7.46 -7.69
C PHE A 52 -16.95 8.48 -7.32
N LYS A 53 -16.59 9.71 -6.91
CA LYS A 53 -17.53 10.70 -6.36
C LYS A 53 -18.24 11.51 -7.45
N TYR A 54 -19.01 10.83 -8.32
CA TYR A 54 -19.70 11.43 -9.48
C TYR A 54 -20.72 12.53 -9.13
N TRP A 55 -21.19 12.60 -7.88
CA TRP A 55 -22.15 13.60 -7.39
C TRP A 55 -21.49 14.91 -6.91
N SER A 56 -20.18 15.05 -7.01
CA SER A 56 -19.45 16.18 -6.45
C SER A 56 -18.45 16.78 -7.43
N VAL A 57 -18.44 18.11 -7.52
CA VAL A 57 -17.53 18.87 -8.40
C VAL A 57 -16.22 19.29 -7.72
N ARG A 58 -16.00 18.90 -6.46
CA ARG A 58 -14.74 19.23 -5.78
C ARG A 58 -13.58 18.49 -6.45
N PRO A 59 -12.43 19.15 -6.67
CA PRO A 59 -11.28 18.52 -7.29
C PRO A 59 -10.64 17.48 -6.36
N PRO A 60 -9.84 16.55 -6.91
CA PRO A 60 -8.95 15.68 -6.14
C PRO A 60 -8.01 16.48 -5.22
N SER A 61 -7.49 15.82 -4.20
CA SER A 61 -6.48 16.39 -3.32
C SER A 61 -5.16 16.66 -4.04
N GLN A 62 -4.31 17.46 -3.43
CA GLN A 62 -3.00 17.81 -3.98
C GLN A 62 -2.13 16.57 -4.14
N LYS A 63 -1.19 16.61 -5.09
CA LYS A 63 -0.33 15.47 -5.43
C LYS A 63 0.41 14.90 -4.22
N ASP A 64 0.88 15.75 -3.31
CA ASP A 64 1.64 15.30 -2.14
C ASP A 64 0.76 14.44 -1.21
N VAL A 65 -0.50 14.84 -1.00
CA VAL A 65 -1.49 14.03 -0.25
C VAL A 65 -1.74 12.71 -0.96
N LEU A 66 -1.95 12.72 -2.29
CA LEU A 66 -2.18 11.49 -3.04
C LEU A 66 -0.99 10.52 -2.99
N LEU A 67 0.24 11.05 -2.92
CA LEU A 67 1.45 10.24 -2.81
C LEU A 67 1.61 9.64 -1.42
N GLU A 68 1.23 10.36 -0.38
CA GLU A 68 1.20 9.88 1.02
C GLU A 68 0.25 8.68 1.15
N GLU A 69 -1.00 8.81 0.70
CA GLU A 69 -1.99 7.71 0.71
C GLU A 69 -1.54 6.49 -0.12
N LEU A 70 -0.83 6.74 -1.23
CA LEU A 70 -0.26 5.69 -2.05
C LEU A 70 0.91 4.99 -1.36
N GLU A 71 1.76 5.74 -0.65
CA GLU A 71 2.88 5.20 0.13
C GLU A 71 2.36 4.26 1.22
N ASP A 72 1.32 4.68 1.96
CA ASP A 72 0.70 3.86 3.01
C ASP A 72 0.11 2.56 2.44
N SER A 73 -0.56 2.64 1.29
CA SER A 73 -1.05 1.46 0.57
C SER A 73 0.10 0.53 0.14
N ILE A 74 1.23 1.08 -0.34
CA ILE A 74 2.40 0.30 -0.77
C ILE A 74 3.05 -0.40 0.43
N HIS A 75 3.14 0.24 1.59
CA HIS A 75 3.70 -0.36 2.80
C HIS A 75 2.98 -1.66 3.18
N PHE A 76 1.65 -1.62 3.26
CA PHE A 76 0.87 -2.82 3.61
C PHE A 76 0.85 -3.85 2.49
N LEU A 77 0.84 -3.42 1.22
CA LEU A 77 0.94 -4.33 0.07
C LEU A 77 2.25 -5.13 0.10
N LEU A 78 3.39 -4.47 0.30
CA LEU A 78 4.70 -5.12 0.38
C LEU A 78 4.80 -6.03 1.61
N SER A 79 4.32 -5.56 2.76
CA SER A 79 4.33 -6.31 4.01
C SER A 79 3.54 -7.63 3.91
N LEU A 80 2.37 -7.60 3.25
CA LEU A 80 1.58 -8.80 2.98
C LEU A 80 2.18 -9.68 1.86
N GLY A 81 2.82 -9.07 0.86
CA GLY A 81 3.54 -9.79 -0.19
C GLY A 81 4.69 -10.64 0.36
N ILE A 82 5.42 -10.12 1.36
CA ILE A 82 6.46 -10.88 2.09
C ILE A 82 5.85 -12.12 2.76
N ASP A 83 4.71 -11.97 3.45
CA ASP A 83 4.03 -13.08 4.13
C ASP A 83 3.54 -14.16 3.15
N LEU A 84 3.15 -13.75 1.93
CA LEU A 84 2.73 -14.64 0.85
C LEU A 84 3.91 -15.29 0.12
N LYS A 85 5.15 -14.90 0.44
CA LYS A 85 6.38 -15.32 -0.25
C LYS A 85 6.33 -15.00 -1.75
N ASP A 86 5.76 -13.86 -2.10
CA ASP A 86 5.75 -13.40 -3.48
C ASP A 86 7.17 -13.08 -3.94
N THR A 87 7.55 -13.63 -5.09
CA THR A 87 8.87 -13.50 -5.71
C THR A 87 8.89 -12.49 -6.85
N SER A 88 7.76 -11.82 -7.10
CA SER A 88 7.66 -10.75 -8.09
C SER A 88 8.62 -9.62 -7.74
N ASP A 89 9.41 -9.17 -8.72
CA ASP A 89 10.35 -8.06 -8.54
C ASP A 89 9.79 -6.73 -9.05
N THR A 90 8.64 -6.77 -9.72
CA THR A 90 7.98 -5.59 -10.26
C THR A 90 6.48 -5.63 -10.06
N ILE A 91 5.90 -4.46 -9.78
CA ILE A 91 4.47 -4.20 -9.87
C ILE A 91 4.22 -3.53 -11.22
N GLU A 92 3.30 -4.09 -12.00
CA GLU A 92 2.92 -3.56 -13.31
C GLU A 92 1.45 -3.15 -13.29
N GLY A 93 1.20 -1.89 -13.66
CA GLY A 93 -0.13 -1.40 -13.98
C GLY A 93 -0.33 -1.41 -15.48
N TYR A 94 -1.38 -2.07 -15.93
CA TYR A 94 -1.84 -2.00 -17.32
C TYR A 94 -2.62 -0.71 -17.51
N ASP A 95 -2.33 0.00 -18.60
CA ASP A 95 -3.06 1.20 -18.99
C ASP A 95 -3.99 0.77 -20.12
N ASP A 96 -5.19 0.30 -19.76
CA ASP A 96 -6.20 -0.16 -20.73
C ASP A 96 -6.94 1.03 -21.36
N HIS A 97 -6.19 2.05 -21.77
CA HIS A 97 -6.74 3.14 -22.58
C HIS A 97 -6.93 2.66 -24.02
N GLU A 98 -8.06 1.98 -24.25
CA GLU A 98 -8.84 2.07 -25.50
C GLU A 98 -9.82 3.25 -25.44
#